data_AF-A0A7L3M022-F1
#
_entry.id   AF-A0A7L3M022-F1
#
_cell.length_a   1.000
_cell.length_b   1.000
_cell.length_c   1.000
_cell.angle_alpha   90.00
_cell.angle_beta   90.00
_cell.angle_gamma   90.00
#
_symmetry.space_group_name_H-M   'P 1'
#
loop_
_entity.id
_entity.type
_entity.pdbx_description
1 polymer ?
#
loop_
_entity_poly.entity_id
_entity_poly.type
_entity_poly.pdbx_seq_one_letter_code
_entity_poly.pdbx_strand_id
1 'polypeptide(L)'
;TAPSPRSYMALRDEAVKLFNSLQQLESEQDPVPLMQGVLQTCLDLPPLVDEIYCQLVKQTTEPAVPGGQGDLHYWQLLTCMSCTFLPSPPILRFLRLHLDRQVLPQPPGPCQVGIFMTPISGISYRTESRFPASEMAEYASFIREALGKTKGRECVPSLEEILVLMRRQELICTVHCPGAPACSVAISSHTTAEEVIALVSPQVAQELVSRLGLSQSPNLFALYEQSRRREQPVGSATLLADVLTRFE
;
A
#
# COMPACT_ATOMS: atom_id res chain seq x y z
N THR A 1 -14.96 23.86 -13.45
CA THR A 1 -16.35 23.63 -13.90
C THR A 1 -16.97 22.63 -12.95
N ALA A 2 -18.10 22.94 -12.31
CA ALA A 2 -18.72 22.02 -11.37
C ALA A 2 -19.18 20.73 -12.09
N PRO A 3 -19.01 19.54 -11.48
CA PRO A 3 -19.43 18.28 -12.09
C PRO A 3 -20.94 18.26 -12.34
N SER A 4 -21.37 17.62 -13.42
CA SER A 4 -22.80 17.52 -13.76
C SER A 4 -23.56 16.71 -12.70
N PRO A 5 -24.87 16.97 -12.47
CA PRO A 5 -25.67 16.21 -11.50
C PRO A 5 -25.66 14.69 -11.73
N ARG A 6 -25.54 14.25 -12.99
CA ARG A 6 -25.42 12.84 -13.38
C ARG A 6 -24.08 12.23 -12.95
N SER A 7 -22.99 13.00 -13.05
CA SER A 7 -21.67 12.58 -12.57
C SER A 7 -21.63 12.48 -11.05
N TYR A 8 -22.32 13.37 -10.34
CA TYR A 8 -22.45 13.30 -8.88
C TYR A 8 -23.23 12.08 -8.41
N MET A 9 -24.35 11.74 -9.06
CA MET A 9 -25.10 10.52 -8.72
C MET A 9 -24.29 9.26 -8.96
N ALA A 10 -23.58 9.17 -10.09
CA ALA A 10 -22.70 8.03 -10.36
C ALA A 10 -21.60 7.88 -9.28
N LEU A 11 -20.94 8.99 -8.89
CA LEU A 11 -19.93 8.97 -7.82
C LEU A 11 -20.51 8.50 -6.49
N ARG A 12 -21.71 8.94 -6.15
CA ARG A 12 -22.41 8.51 -4.92
C ARG A 12 -22.73 7.03 -4.95
N ASP A 13 -23.20 6.51 -6.09
CA ASP A 13 -23.54 5.09 -6.22
C ASP A 13 -22.29 4.21 -6.08
N GLU A 14 -21.15 4.63 -6.65
CA GLU A 14 -19.87 3.96 -6.47
C GLU A 14 -19.37 4.03 -5.02
N ALA A 15 -19.55 5.16 -4.33
CA ALA A 15 -19.22 5.27 -2.90
C ALA A 15 -20.05 4.29 -2.04
N VAL A 16 -21.33 4.09 -2.36
CA VAL A 16 -22.19 3.11 -1.67
C VAL A 16 -21.72 1.68 -1.96
N LYS A 17 -21.34 1.36 -3.20
CA LYS A 17 -20.77 0.05 -3.54
C LYS A 17 -19.49 -0.20 -2.76
N LEU A 18 -18.58 0.77 -2.68
CA LEU A 18 -17.34 0.63 -1.92
C LEU A 18 -17.60 0.43 -0.44
N PHE A 19 -18.55 1.15 0.15
CA PHE A 19 -18.94 0.91 1.53
C PHE A 19 -19.41 -0.54 1.75
N ASN A 20 -20.22 -1.08 0.83
CA ASN A 20 -20.66 -2.48 0.90
C ASN A 20 -19.48 -3.45 0.72
N SER A 21 -18.53 -3.17 -0.17
CA SER A 21 -17.31 -3.96 -0.32
C SER A 21 -16.46 -3.96 0.95
N LEU A 22 -16.32 -2.81 1.63
CA LEU A 22 -15.62 -2.74 2.92
C LEU A 22 -16.34 -3.56 3.99
N GLN A 23 -17.68 -3.55 4.04
CA GLN A 23 -18.43 -4.38 4.98
C GLN A 23 -18.29 -5.88 4.68
N GLN A 24 -18.29 -6.28 3.41
CA GLN A 24 -18.06 -7.68 3.01
C GLN A 24 -16.67 -8.17 3.45
N LEU A 25 -15.67 -7.29 3.39
CA LEU A 25 -14.29 -7.59 3.74
C LEU A 25 -14.13 -8.17 5.16
N GLU A 26 -15.00 -7.82 6.11
CA GLU A 26 -14.95 -8.32 7.49
C GLU A 26 -15.11 -9.84 7.61
N SER A 27 -15.81 -10.45 6.65
CA SER A 27 -16.19 -11.87 6.66
C SER A 27 -15.58 -12.68 5.53
N GLU A 28 -14.84 -12.01 4.64
CA GLU A 28 -14.31 -12.62 3.43
C GLU A 28 -13.15 -13.56 3.73
N GLN A 29 -13.15 -14.75 3.13
CA GLN A 29 -12.09 -15.75 3.34
C GLN A 29 -10.87 -15.47 2.45
N ASP A 30 -11.13 -15.01 1.23
CA ASP A 30 -10.10 -14.57 0.29
C ASP A 30 -10.29 -13.07 0.00
N PRO A 31 -9.72 -12.19 0.85
CA PRO A 31 -9.94 -10.75 0.75
C PRO A 31 -9.20 -10.11 -0.44
N VAL A 32 -8.22 -10.79 -1.05
CA VAL A 32 -7.29 -10.20 -2.01
C VAL A 32 -7.99 -9.63 -3.26
N PRO A 33 -8.89 -10.37 -3.95
CA PRO A 33 -9.57 -9.83 -5.13
C PRO A 33 -10.50 -8.68 -4.78
N LEU A 34 -11.14 -8.73 -3.61
CA LEU A 34 -12.02 -7.66 -3.13
C LEU A 34 -11.22 -6.39 -2.82
N MET A 35 -10.06 -6.52 -2.17
CA MET A 35 -9.12 -5.41 -1.94
C MET A 35 -8.63 -4.81 -3.25
N GLN A 36 -8.26 -5.64 -4.22
CA GLN A 36 -7.86 -5.16 -5.55
C GLN A 36 -8.99 -4.38 -6.24
N GLY A 37 -10.23 -4.86 -6.15
CA GLY A 37 -11.40 -4.14 -6.67
C GLY A 37 -11.64 -2.78 -6.01
N VAL A 38 -11.45 -2.68 -4.68
CA VAL A 38 -11.53 -1.40 -3.96
C VAL A 38 -10.43 -0.44 -4.42
N LEU A 39 -9.18 -0.92 -4.52
CA LEU A 39 -8.05 -0.13 -5.03
C LEU A 39 -8.31 0.34 -6.46
N GLN A 40 -8.83 -0.54 -7.32
CA GLN A 40 -9.10 -0.23 -8.72
C GLN A 40 -10.16 0.86 -8.84
N THR A 41 -11.23 0.77 -8.06
CA THR A 41 -12.26 1.82 -8.03
C THR A 41 -11.68 3.15 -7.55
N CYS A 42 -10.74 3.15 -6.60
CA CYS A 42 -10.06 4.37 -6.15
C CYS A 42 -9.14 4.96 -7.23
N LEU A 43 -8.48 4.10 -8.02
CA LEU A 43 -7.66 4.52 -9.16
C LEU A 43 -8.53 5.18 -10.25
N ASP A 44 -9.67 4.55 -10.57
CA ASP A 44 -10.61 5.05 -11.58
C ASP A 44 -11.37 6.29 -11.13
N LEU A 45 -11.62 6.42 -9.82
CA LEU A 45 -12.37 7.50 -9.18
C LEU A 45 -11.57 8.15 -8.04
N PRO A 46 -10.56 8.98 -8.34
CA PRO A 46 -9.73 9.65 -7.34
C PRO A 46 -10.49 10.42 -6.24
N PRO A 47 -11.67 11.03 -6.48
CA PRO A 47 -12.45 11.66 -5.41
C PRO A 47 -12.86 10.72 -4.26
N LEU A 48 -12.83 9.40 -4.46
CA LEU A 48 -13.20 8.42 -3.43
C LEU A 48 -12.04 8.02 -2.51
N VAL A 49 -10.79 8.36 -2.85
CA VAL A 49 -9.60 7.99 -2.04
C VAL A 49 -9.71 8.49 -0.61
N ASP A 50 -10.04 9.78 -0.43
CA ASP A 50 -10.20 10.39 0.90
C ASP A 50 -11.34 9.75 1.70
N GLU A 51 -12.44 9.39 1.03
CA GLU A 51 -13.59 8.72 1.66
C GLU A 51 -13.17 7.35 2.17
N ILE A 52 -12.43 6.57 1.37
CA ILE A 52 -11.94 5.25 1.79
C ILE A 52 -10.95 5.35 2.94
N TYR A 53 -10.03 6.33 2.94
CA TYR A 53 -9.19 6.57 4.12
C TYR A 53 -10.02 6.89 5.37
N CYS A 54 -11.06 7.72 5.25
CA CYS A 54 -11.94 8.04 6.38
C CYS A 54 -12.68 6.80 6.90
N GLN A 55 -13.22 5.98 5.99
CA GLN A 55 -13.93 4.75 6.35
C GLN A 55 -12.99 3.74 7.02
N LEU A 56 -11.80 3.50 6.48
CA LEU A 56 -10.81 2.61 7.08
C LEU A 56 -10.38 3.09 8.47
N VAL A 57 -10.07 4.37 8.63
CA VAL A 57 -9.72 4.95 9.95
C VAL A 57 -10.85 4.79 10.95
N LYS A 58 -12.11 4.93 10.52
CA LYS A 58 -13.28 4.69 11.37
C LYS A 58 -13.30 3.24 11.85
N GLN A 59 -13.17 2.28 10.94
CA GLN A 59 -13.25 0.85 11.29
C GLN A 59 -12.09 0.37 12.17
N THR A 60 -10.90 0.98 12.03
CA THR A 60 -9.73 0.63 12.84
C THR A 60 -9.62 1.44 14.16
N THR A 61 -10.51 2.41 14.39
CA THR A 61 -10.54 3.17 15.66
C THR A 61 -11.37 2.46 16.73
N GLU A 62 -12.52 1.91 16.36
CA GLU A 62 -13.45 1.21 17.25
C GLU A 62 -13.88 -0.13 16.63
N PRO A 63 -12.96 -1.10 16.47
CA PRO A 63 -13.30 -2.39 15.88
C PRO A 63 -14.33 -3.12 16.75
N ALA A 64 -15.28 -3.81 16.11
CA ALA A 64 -16.31 -4.59 16.81
C ALA A 64 -15.69 -5.66 17.74
N VAL A 65 -14.58 -6.25 17.30
CA VAL A 65 -13.71 -7.14 18.08
C VAL A 65 -12.26 -6.71 17.85
N PRO A 66 -11.57 -6.11 18.84
CA PRO A 66 -10.17 -5.72 18.70
C PRO A 66 -9.28 -6.91 18.31
N GLY A 67 -8.50 -6.78 17.24
CA GLY A 67 -7.64 -7.86 16.74
C GLY A 67 -8.38 -9.04 16.10
N GLY A 68 -9.69 -8.92 15.85
CA GLY A 68 -10.44 -9.88 15.05
C GLY A 68 -10.03 -9.86 13.57
N GLN A 69 -10.38 -10.90 12.80
CA GLN A 69 -10.02 -11.00 11.38
C GLN A 69 -10.49 -9.81 10.55
N GLY A 70 -11.70 -9.29 10.79
CA GLY A 70 -12.20 -8.10 10.10
C GLY A 70 -11.40 -6.82 10.40
N ASP A 71 -10.99 -6.61 11.66
CA ASP A 71 -10.10 -5.50 12.03
C ASP A 71 -8.77 -5.61 11.27
N LEU A 72 -8.20 -6.83 11.21
CA LEU A 72 -6.98 -7.10 10.46
C LEU A 72 -7.10 -6.79 8.96
N HIS A 73 -8.21 -7.18 8.32
CA HIS A 73 -8.41 -6.89 6.90
C HIS A 73 -8.49 -5.39 6.60
N TYR A 74 -9.07 -4.59 7.49
CA TYR A 74 -9.06 -3.13 7.34
C TYR A 74 -7.64 -2.54 7.44
N TRP A 75 -6.82 -3.03 8.36
CA TRP A 75 -5.41 -2.64 8.46
C TRP A 75 -4.59 -3.03 7.22
N GLN A 76 -4.85 -4.22 6.68
CA GLN A 76 -4.22 -4.71 5.46
C GLN A 76 -4.64 -3.88 4.24
N LEU A 77 -5.91 -3.50 4.13
CA LEU A 77 -6.37 -2.64 3.03
C LEU A 77 -5.81 -1.23 3.18
N LEU A 78 -5.74 -0.70 4.39
CA LEU A 78 -5.09 0.59 4.66
C LEU A 78 -3.60 0.57 4.28
N THR A 79 -2.94 -0.57 4.47
CA THR A 79 -1.55 -0.81 4.02
C THR A 79 -1.45 -0.73 2.51
N CYS A 80 -2.29 -1.46 1.77
CA CYS A 80 -2.32 -1.42 0.31
C CYS A 80 -2.64 0.00 -0.21
N MET A 81 -3.63 0.67 0.38
CA MET A 81 -3.98 2.06 0.06
C MET A 81 -2.77 2.98 0.23
N SER A 82 -2.03 2.87 1.35
CA SER A 82 -0.87 3.71 1.63
C SER A 82 0.31 3.52 0.69
N CYS A 83 0.44 2.33 0.09
CA CYS A 83 1.42 2.04 -0.96
C CYS A 83 0.99 2.53 -2.35
N THR A 84 -0.30 2.83 -2.53
CA THR A 84 -0.89 3.13 -3.85
C THR A 84 -1.23 4.60 -4.03
N PHE A 85 -1.88 5.19 -3.03
CA PHE A 85 -2.46 6.52 -3.09
C PHE A 85 -1.92 7.41 -1.96
N LEU A 86 -1.97 8.73 -2.18
CA LEU A 86 -1.82 9.72 -1.12
C LEU A 86 -3.16 10.40 -0.86
N PRO A 87 -3.64 10.46 0.40
CA PRO A 87 -4.80 11.25 0.74
C PRO A 87 -4.52 12.76 0.62
N SER A 88 -5.58 13.56 0.56
CA SER A 88 -5.45 15.01 0.65
C SER A 88 -4.80 15.45 1.98
N PRO A 89 -4.15 16.63 2.05
CA PRO A 89 -3.42 17.05 3.25
C PRO A 89 -4.24 17.05 4.56
N PRO A 90 -5.53 17.46 4.58
CA PRO A 90 -6.37 17.35 5.78
C PRO A 90 -6.56 15.90 6.25
N ILE A 91 -6.82 14.99 5.32
CA ILE A 91 -7.04 13.57 5.60
C ILE A 91 -5.72 12.88 5.97
N LEU A 92 -4.60 13.24 5.35
CA LEU A 92 -3.27 12.76 5.72
C LEU A 92 -2.91 13.12 7.16
N ARG A 93 -3.22 14.35 7.59
CA ARG A 93 -3.03 14.77 8.99
C ARG A 93 -3.91 13.96 9.94
N PHE A 94 -5.18 13.75 9.57
CA PHE A 94 -6.11 12.94 10.35
C PHE A 94 -5.62 11.48 10.48
N LEU A 95 -5.17 10.88 9.38
CA LEU A 95 -4.60 9.53 9.34
C LEU A 95 -3.35 9.43 10.22
N ARG A 96 -2.40 10.37 10.13
CA ARG A 96 -1.19 10.35 10.97
C ARG A 96 -1.52 10.36 12.47
N LEU A 97 -2.48 11.19 12.88
CA LEU A 97 -2.96 11.21 14.27
C LEU A 97 -3.57 9.88 14.70
N HIS A 98 -4.32 9.21 13.81
CA HIS A 98 -4.84 7.87 14.07
C HIS A 98 -3.69 6.85 14.24
N LEU A 99 -2.69 6.86 13.35
CA LEU A 99 -1.54 5.96 13.42
C LEU A 99 -0.69 6.19 14.68
N ASP A 100 -0.49 7.46 15.09
CA ASP A 100 0.24 7.81 16.32
C ASP A 100 -0.41 7.18 17.56
N ARG A 101 -1.75 7.15 17.60
CA ARG A 101 -2.52 6.55 18.71
C ARG A 101 -2.39 5.03 18.80
N GLN A 102 -1.92 4.35 17.75
CA GLN A 102 -1.69 2.90 17.78
C GLN A 102 -0.28 2.55 18.27
N VAL A 103 0.70 3.42 17.99
CA VAL A 103 2.12 3.18 18.31
C VAL A 103 2.51 3.77 19.66
N LEU A 104 1.93 4.91 20.05
CA LEU A 104 2.26 5.54 21.32
C LEU A 104 1.59 4.81 22.49
N PRO A 105 2.33 4.51 23.57
CA PRO A 105 1.71 4.08 24.81
C PRO A 105 0.77 5.19 25.27
N GLN A 106 -0.51 4.86 25.46
CA GLN A 106 -1.42 5.78 26.13
C GLN A 106 -0.82 6.11 27.50
N PRO A 107 -0.74 7.39 27.90
CA PRO A 107 -0.33 7.71 29.26
C PRO A 107 -1.23 6.92 30.22
N PRO A 108 -0.71 6.42 31.37
CA PRO A 108 -1.59 5.89 32.42
C PRO A 108 -2.66 6.97 32.67
N GLY A 109 -3.92 6.57 32.53
CA GLY A 109 -5.05 7.49 32.36
C GLY A 109 -5.11 8.59 33.43
N PRO A 110 -5.83 9.70 33.18
CA PRO A 110 -5.87 10.79 34.14
C PRO A 110 -6.50 10.32 35.45
N CYS A 111 -5.84 10.60 36.58
CA CYS A 111 -6.56 10.80 37.83
C CYS A 111 -7.66 11.83 37.54
N GLN A 112 -8.92 11.43 37.69
CA GLN A 112 -10.09 12.27 37.45
C GLN A 112 -10.06 13.51 38.35
N VAL A 113 -9.62 14.67 37.85
CA VAL A 113 -10.00 15.98 38.40
C VAL A 113 -10.15 16.98 37.27
N GLY A 114 -11.36 17.14 36.75
CA GLY A 114 -11.71 18.19 35.78
C GLY A 114 -13.08 17.97 35.14
N ILE A 115 -13.87 19.04 35.01
CA ILE A 115 -15.14 19.03 34.28
C ILE A 115 -14.84 19.22 32.79
N PHE A 116 -15.21 18.25 31.95
CA PHE A 116 -15.11 18.35 30.49
C PHE A 116 -16.48 18.21 29.82
N MET A 117 -16.69 19.04 28.80
CA MET A 117 -17.89 19.06 27.98
C MET A 117 -17.64 18.19 26.74
N THR A 118 -18.35 17.08 26.57
CA THR A 118 -18.25 16.20 25.40
C THR A 118 -19.36 16.51 24.38
N PRO A 119 -19.14 16.37 23.07
CA PRO A 119 -20.22 16.43 22.09
C PRO A 119 -21.12 15.20 22.22
N ILE A 120 -22.43 15.40 22.08
CA ILE A 120 -23.47 14.37 22.09
C ILE A 120 -23.41 13.56 20.79
N SER A 121 -22.40 12.69 20.67
CA SER A 121 -22.39 11.53 19.78
C SER A 121 -21.12 10.69 20.00
N GLY A 122 -21.18 9.81 21.01
CA GLY A 122 -20.68 8.44 20.87
C GLY A 122 -19.17 8.13 20.87
N ILE A 123 -18.25 9.06 21.12
CA ILE A 123 -16.83 8.69 21.28
C ILE A 123 -16.65 8.04 22.66
N SER A 124 -16.80 6.72 22.71
CA SER A 124 -16.44 5.91 23.87
C SER A 124 -14.93 5.75 23.86
N TYR A 125 -14.22 6.45 24.74
CA TYR A 125 -12.84 6.09 25.07
C TYR A 125 -12.87 4.72 25.78
N ARG A 126 -12.87 3.61 25.04
CA ARG A 126 -12.54 2.32 25.67
C ARG A 126 -11.05 2.31 25.95
N THR A 127 -10.74 2.50 27.23
CA THR A 127 -9.41 2.35 27.83
C THR A 127 -9.03 0.87 27.92
N GLU A 128 -9.00 0.16 26.79
CA GLU A 128 -8.28 -1.11 26.71
C GLU A 128 -6.85 -0.79 26.26
N SER A 129 -5.89 -1.17 27.09
CA SER A 129 -4.47 -0.96 26.92
C SER A 129 -4.00 -1.32 25.50
N ARG A 130 -3.82 -0.31 24.64
CA ARG A 130 -3.15 -0.48 23.35
C ARG A 130 -1.67 -0.64 23.60
N PHE A 131 -1.17 -1.86 23.38
CA PHE A 131 0.22 -2.20 23.56
C PHE A 131 1.02 -1.80 22.31
N PRO A 132 2.17 -1.12 22.47
CA PRO A 132 3.03 -0.71 21.34
C PRO A 132 3.66 -1.88 20.57
N ALA A 133 3.45 -3.13 21.03
CA ALA A 133 3.88 -4.35 20.34
C ALA A 133 2.70 -5.15 19.74
N SER A 134 1.56 -4.50 19.49
CA SER A 134 0.41 -5.13 18.83
C SER A 134 0.61 -5.17 17.31
N GLU A 135 -0.02 -6.14 16.64
CA GLU A 135 -0.06 -6.20 15.16
C GLU A 135 -0.47 -4.85 14.54
N MET A 136 -1.44 -4.16 15.16
CA MET A 136 -1.95 -2.87 14.71
C MET A 136 -0.91 -1.76 14.83
N ALA A 137 -0.03 -1.81 15.83
CA ALA A 137 1.11 -0.90 15.94
C ALA A 137 2.14 -1.16 14.82
N GLU A 138 2.36 -2.43 14.45
CA GLU A 138 3.25 -2.77 13.33
C GLU A 138 2.71 -2.30 11.98
N TYR A 139 1.41 -2.53 11.70
CA TYR A 139 0.77 -1.94 10.52
C TYR A 139 0.84 -0.41 10.54
N ALA A 140 0.57 0.21 11.69
CA ALA A 140 0.61 1.67 11.78
C ALA A 140 2.01 2.25 11.50
N SER A 141 3.06 1.56 11.94
CA SER A 141 4.45 1.89 11.63
C SER A 141 4.74 1.77 10.14
N PHE A 142 4.39 0.62 9.54
CA PHE A 142 4.58 0.37 8.10
C PHE A 142 3.85 1.42 7.24
N ILE A 143 2.57 1.67 7.52
CA ILE A 143 1.74 2.64 6.79
C ILE A 143 2.36 4.03 6.84
N ARG A 144 2.89 4.44 8.01
CA ARG A 144 3.55 5.75 8.16
C ARG A 144 4.77 5.87 7.27
N GLU A 145 5.59 4.83 7.21
CA GLU A 145 6.76 4.81 6.33
C GLU A 145 6.35 4.85 4.86
N ALA A 146 5.37 4.02 4.47
CA ALA A 146 4.85 3.97 3.10
C ALA A 146 4.34 5.34 2.63
N LEU A 147 3.55 6.04 3.45
CA LEU A 147 3.04 7.39 3.16
C LEU A 147 4.16 8.43 2.96
N GLY A 148 5.38 8.19 3.47
CA GLY A 148 6.55 9.04 3.23
C GLY A 148 7.21 8.80 1.87
N LYS A 149 6.98 7.64 1.25
CA LYS A 149 7.61 7.21 -0.01
C LYS A 149 6.66 7.24 -1.21
N THR A 150 5.36 7.04 -0.99
CA THR A 150 4.35 6.98 -2.05
C THR A 150 4.25 8.29 -2.80
N LYS A 151 4.32 8.24 -4.14
CA LYS A 151 4.23 9.42 -5.04
C LYS A 151 3.07 9.33 -6.04
N GLY A 152 2.25 8.28 -5.94
CA GLY A 152 1.23 7.90 -6.93
C GLY A 152 1.72 6.76 -7.82
N ARG A 153 0.84 5.80 -8.06
CA ARG A 153 1.07 4.61 -8.90
C ARG A 153 0.34 4.73 -10.23
N GLU A 154 0.86 4.10 -11.28
CA GLU A 154 0.17 3.97 -12.57
C GLU A 154 -0.88 2.86 -12.54
N CYS A 155 -0.65 1.83 -11.72
CA CYS A 155 -1.51 0.67 -11.59
C CYS A 155 -1.77 0.39 -10.12
N VAL A 156 -2.88 -0.27 -9.82
CA VAL A 156 -3.09 -0.81 -8.48
C VAL A 156 -2.12 -1.98 -8.23
N PRO A 157 -1.84 -2.31 -6.97
CA PRO A 157 -1.11 -3.52 -6.63
C PRO A 157 -1.69 -4.77 -7.29
N SER A 158 -0.83 -5.65 -7.80
CA SER A 158 -1.23 -6.96 -8.29
C SER A 158 -1.75 -7.86 -7.17
N LEU A 159 -2.40 -8.98 -7.48
CA LEU A 159 -2.85 -9.92 -6.43
C LEU A 159 -1.67 -10.43 -5.58
N GLU A 160 -0.52 -10.68 -6.22
CA GLU A 160 0.71 -11.09 -5.52
C GLU A 160 1.27 -9.97 -4.64
N GLU A 161 1.26 -8.71 -5.12
CA GLU A 161 1.68 -7.56 -4.32
C GLU A 161 0.78 -7.37 -3.10
N ILE A 162 -0.55 -7.48 -3.26
CA ILE A 162 -1.51 -7.39 -2.15
C ILE A 162 -1.24 -8.49 -1.12
N LEU A 163 -1.04 -9.73 -1.56
CA LEU A 163 -0.75 -10.88 -0.69
C LEU A 163 0.48 -10.66 0.20
N VAL A 164 1.56 -10.10 -0.33
CA VAL A 164 2.77 -9.82 0.45
C VAL A 164 2.60 -8.57 1.33
N LEU A 165 1.90 -7.53 0.84
CA LEU A 165 1.60 -6.32 1.63
C LEU A 165 0.70 -6.61 2.84
N MET A 166 -0.25 -7.54 2.70
CA MET A 166 -1.07 -8.05 3.81
C MET A 166 -0.24 -8.65 4.95
N ARG A 167 1.03 -8.98 4.70
CA ARG A 167 2.00 -9.50 5.66
C ARG A 167 3.15 -8.55 5.92
N ARG A 168 3.10 -7.32 5.37
CA ARG A 168 4.18 -6.32 5.41
C ARG A 168 5.50 -6.88 4.85
N GLN A 169 5.43 -7.72 3.82
CA GLN A 169 6.57 -8.36 3.16
C GLN A 169 6.88 -7.71 1.80
N GLU A 170 8.09 -7.96 1.30
CA GLU A 170 8.54 -7.55 -0.03
C GLU A 170 8.12 -8.58 -1.09
N LEU A 171 7.87 -8.09 -2.31
CA LEU A 171 7.61 -8.89 -3.49
C LEU A 171 8.93 -9.43 -4.04
N ILE A 172 8.92 -10.64 -4.61
CA ILE A 172 10.11 -11.18 -5.27
C ILE A 172 10.01 -10.97 -6.78
N CYS A 173 10.93 -10.17 -7.32
CA CYS A 173 11.06 -9.93 -8.75
C CYS A 173 12.22 -10.75 -9.33
N THR A 174 11.97 -11.48 -10.42
CA THR A 174 13.02 -12.22 -11.14
C THR A 174 13.48 -11.43 -12.36
N VAL A 175 14.75 -11.03 -12.37
CA VAL A 175 15.40 -10.32 -13.49
C VAL A 175 16.13 -11.33 -14.36
N HIS A 176 15.67 -11.48 -15.59
CA HIS A 176 16.30 -12.34 -16.58
C HIS A 176 17.45 -11.62 -17.27
N CYS A 177 18.63 -12.26 -17.28
CA CYS A 177 19.85 -11.69 -17.83
C CYS A 177 20.30 -12.51 -19.05
N PRO A 178 20.54 -11.88 -20.22
CA PRO A 178 21.01 -12.61 -21.39
C PRO A 178 22.36 -13.30 -21.13
N GLY A 179 22.40 -14.62 -21.31
CA GLY A 179 23.64 -15.40 -21.14
C GLY A 179 24.09 -15.61 -19.69
N ALA A 180 23.32 -15.15 -18.71
CA ALA A 180 23.56 -15.33 -17.28
C ALA A 180 22.34 -15.95 -16.58
N PRO A 181 22.50 -16.56 -15.40
CA PRO A 181 21.37 -16.99 -14.58
C PRO A 181 20.44 -15.81 -14.24
N ALA A 182 19.16 -16.11 -14.03
CA ALA A 182 18.23 -15.11 -13.56
C ALA A 182 18.53 -14.73 -12.10
N CYS A 183 18.35 -13.45 -11.77
CA CYS A 183 18.56 -12.91 -10.42
C CYS A 183 17.21 -12.68 -9.76
N SER A 184 16.98 -13.22 -8.56
CA SER A 184 15.80 -12.87 -7.75
C SER A 184 16.14 -11.72 -6.82
N VAL A 185 15.31 -10.69 -6.83
CA VAL A 185 15.48 -9.45 -6.07
C VAL A 185 14.21 -9.21 -5.27
N ALA A 186 14.36 -8.96 -3.97
CA ALA A 186 13.25 -8.49 -3.15
C ALA A 186 13.00 -7.01 -3.46
N ILE A 187 11.76 -6.65 -3.76
CA ILE A 187 11.34 -5.30 -4.10
C ILE A 187 10.14 -4.90 -3.26
N SER A 188 10.09 -3.62 -2.91
CA SER A 188 8.94 -2.99 -2.27
C SER A 188 8.03 -2.35 -3.33
N SER A 189 6.85 -1.89 -2.90
CA SER A 189 5.94 -1.07 -3.73
C SER A 189 6.55 0.25 -4.24
N HIS A 190 7.71 0.66 -3.70
CA HIS A 190 8.40 1.91 -4.03
C HIS A 190 9.73 1.69 -4.75
N THR A 191 10.13 0.45 -4.98
CA THR A 191 11.43 0.13 -5.60
C THR A 191 11.41 0.47 -7.09
N THR A 192 12.38 1.29 -7.49
CA THR A 192 12.55 1.80 -8.85
C THR A 192 13.42 0.87 -9.71
N ALA A 193 13.30 1.01 -11.02
CA ALA A 193 14.15 0.30 -11.97
C ALA A 193 15.65 0.61 -11.75
N GLU A 194 16.00 1.85 -11.43
CA GLU A 194 17.39 2.25 -11.14
C GLU A 194 17.97 1.50 -9.94
N GLU A 195 17.20 1.39 -8.86
CA GLU A 195 17.62 0.64 -7.66
C GLU A 195 17.86 -0.83 -7.98
N VAL A 196 16.97 -1.46 -8.75
CA VAL A 196 17.14 -2.87 -9.16
C VAL A 196 18.35 -3.05 -10.09
N ILE A 197 18.57 -2.12 -11.03
CA ILE A 197 19.77 -2.13 -11.88
C ILE A 197 21.02 -2.05 -11.00
N ALA A 198 21.06 -1.15 -10.01
CA ALA A 198 22.21 -1.02 -9.12
C ALA A 198 22.47 -2.31 -8.30
N LEU A 199 21.43 -3.05 -7.92
CA LEU A 199 21.54 -4.32 -7.20
C LEU A 199 22.01 -5.48 -8.09
N VAL A 200 21.51 -5.56 -9.32
CA VAL A 200 21.75 -6.70 -10.24
C VAL A 200 23.02 -6.53 -11.06
N SER A 201 23.36 -5.29 -11.44
CA SER A 201 24.49 -4.99 -12.34
C SER A 201 25.82 -5.60 -11.92
N PRO A 202 26.23 -5.59 -10.63
CA PRO A 202 27.51 -6.20 -10.22
C PRO A 202 27.57 -7.71 -10.49
N GLN A 203 26.46 -8.42 -10.25
CA GLN A 203 26.37 -9.87 -10.47
C GLN A 203 26.43 -10.21 -11.96
N VAL A 204 25.70 -9.45 -12.78
CA VAL A 204 25.70 -9.63 -14.24
C VAL A 204 27.06 -9.27 -14.83
N ALA A 205 27.66 -8.16 -14.40
CA ALA A 205 28.99 -7.75 -14.85
C ALA A 205 30.05 -8.81 -14.52
N GLN A 206 30.03 -9.37 -13.31
CA GLN A 206 30.94 -10.45 -12.93
C GLN A 206 30.80 -11.66 -13.86
N GLU A 207 29.57 -12.02 -14.23
CA GLU A 207 29.32 -13.16 -15.12
C GLU A 207 29.71 -12.89 -16.58
N LEU A 208 29.51 -11.67 -17.08
CA LEU A 208 29.99 -11.28 -18.42
C LEU A 208 31.52 -11.29 -18.49
N VAL A 209 32.21 -10.89 -17.42
CA VAL A 209 33.67 -10.99 -17.36
C VAL A 209 34.11 -12.45 -17.32
N SER A 210 33.47 -13.29 -16.48
CA SER A 210 33.86 -14.69 -16.30
C SER A 210 33.63 -15.53 -17.57
N ARG A 211 32.52 -15.29 -18.28
CA ARG A 211 32.12 -16.10 -19.44
C ARG A 211 32.56 -15.54 -20.77
N LEU A 212 32.54 -14.21 -20.93
CA LEU A 212 32.74 -13.55 -22.23
C LEU A 212 34.04 -12.74 -22.29
N GLY A 213 34.80 -12.64 -21.19
CA GLY A 213 36.08 -11.92 -21.17
C GLY A 213 35.94 -10.40 -21.31
N LEU A 214 34.77 -9.83 -21.05
CA LEU A 214 34.45 -8.41 -21.27
C LEU A 214 34.92 -7.50 -20.11
N SER A 215 36.15 -7.68 -19.62
CA SER A 215 36.69 -6.96 -18.44
C SER A 215 36.93 -5.46 -18.63
N GLN A 216 36.99 -4.99 -19.87
CA GLN A 216 37.29 -3.59 -20.23
C GLN A 216 36.05 -2.81 -20.71
N SER A 217 34.87 -3.42 -20.68
CA SER A 217 33.63 -2.78 -21.12
C SER A 217 33.12 -1.81 -20.06
N PRO A 218 32.72 -0.56 -20.41
CA PRO A 218 31.95 0.29 -19.52
C PRO A 218 30.54 -0.32 -19.44
N ASN A 219 30.33 -1.22 -18.48
CA ASN A 219 29.10 -2.00 -18.35
C ASN A 219 27.91 -1.10 -18.02
N LEU A 220 27.19 -0.65 -19.05
CA LEU A 220 25.92 0.07 -18.93
C LEU A 220 24.78 -0.93 -19.08
N PHE A 221 23.93 -1.01 -18.07
CA PHE A 221 22.77 -1.91 -18.04
C PHE A 221 21.47 -1.12 -18.02
N ALA A 222 20.44 -1.70 -18.60
CA ALA A 222 19.07 -1.19 -18.57
C ALA A 222 18.12 -2.37 -18.38
N LEU A 223 16.99 -2.12 -17.70
CA LEU A 223 15.91 -3.08 -17.60
C LEU A 223 14.98 -2.95 -18.81
N TYR A 224 14.46 -4.09 -19.26
CA TYR A 224 13.49 -4.17 -20.34
C TYR A 224 12.25 -4.91 -19.87
N GLU A 225 11.09 -4.39 -20.25
CA GLU A 225 9.82 -5.09 -20.16
C GLU A 225 9.67 -5.90 -21.45
N GLN A 226 9.68 -7.24 -21.34
CA GLN A 226 9.64 -8.14 -22.49
C GLN A 226 8.44 -9.09 -22.44
N SER A 227 7.70 -9.15 -23.53
CA SER A 227 6.64 -10.11 -23.81
C SER A 227 6.85 -10.72 -25.20
N ARG A 228 6.03 -11.70 -25.61
CA ARG A 228 6.12 -12.29 -26.96
C ARG A 228 5.97 -11.29 -28.11
N ARG A 229 5.40 -10.10 -27.85
CA ARG A 229 5.05 -9.11 -28.89
C ARG A 229 5.67 -7.73 -28.68
N ARG A 230 6.28 -7.48 -27.52
CA ARG A 230 6.76 -6.15 -27.13
C ARG A 230 8.04 -6.30 -26.32
N GLU A 231 9.02 -5.46 -26.65
CA GLU A 231 10.24 -5.27 -25.87
C GLU A 231 10.45 -3.76 -25.78
N GLN A 232 10.50 -3.24 -24.57
CA GLN A 232 10.68 -1.81 -24.34
C GLN A 232 11.56 -1.54 -23.11
N PRO A 233 12.39 -0.48 -23.14
CA PRO A 233 13.18 -0.11 -21.99
C PRO A 233 12.27 0.40 -20.86
N VAL A 234 12.62 0.05 -19.62
CA VAL A 234 11.99 0.56 -18.41
C VAL A 234 12.71 1.82 -17.96
N GLY A 235 11.96 2.90 -17.72
CA GLY A 235 12.54 4.16 -17.25
C GLY A 235 13.14 4.01 -15.85
N SER A 236 14.23 4.72 -15.55
CA SER A 236 14.96 4.60 -14.27
C SER A 236 14.08 4.84 -13.05
N ALA A 237 13.19 5.84 -13.11
CA ALA A 237 12.27 6.19 -12.03
C ALA A 237 10.98 5.35 -12.02
N THR A 238 10.78 4.44 -12.98
CA THR A 238 9.59 3.59 -13.03
C THR A 238 9.60 2.60 -11.87
N LEU A 239 8.47 2.49 -11.17
CA LEU A 239 8.28 1.52 -10.10
C LEU A 239 8.14 0.12 -10.68
N LEU A 240 8.95 -0.82 -10.21
CA LEU A 240 8.90 -2.19 -10.75
C LEU A 240 7.59 -2.90 -10.40
N ALA A 241 6.99 -2.58 -9.26
CA ALA A 241 5.67 -3.10 -8.91
C ALA A 241 4.60 -2.75 -9.97
N ASP A 242 4.62 -1.54 -10.54
CA ASP A 242 3.71 -1.16 -11.65
C ASP A 242 4.03 -1.93 -12.94
N VAL A 243 5.30 -2.20 -13.21
CA VAL A 243 5.71 -3.05 -14.35
C VAL A 243 5.17 -4.46 -14.18
N LEU A 244 5.28 -5.03 -12.98
CA LEU A 244 4.81 -6.38 -12.68
C LEU A 244 3.29 -6.49 -12.76
N THR A 245 2.54 -5.51 -12.25
CA THR A 245 1.08 -5.51 -12.40
C THR A 245 0.63 -5.54 -13.86
N ARG A 246 1.35 -4.89 -14.78
CA ARG A 246 0.99 -4.91 -16.21
C ARG A 246 1.08 -6.29 -16.88
N PHE A 247 1.72 -7.26 -16.22
CA PHE A 247 1.81 -8.64 -16.68
C PHE A 247 0.73 -9.56 -16.10
N GLU A 248 -0.07 -9.08 -15.15
CA GLU A 248 -1.25 -9.76 -14.62
C GLU A 248 -2.42 -9.72 -15.63
#